data_AF-A0A497SQL6-F1
#
_entry.id   AF-A0A497SQL6-F1
#
_cell.length_a   1.000
_cell.length_b   1.000
_cell.length_c   1.000
_cell.angle_alpha   90.00
_cell.angle_beta   90.00
_cell.angle_gamma   90.00
#
_symmetry.space_group_name_H-M   'P 1'
#
loop_
_entity.id
_entity.type
_entity.pdbx_description
1 polymer ?
#
loop_
_entity_poly.entity_id
_entity_poly.type
_entity_poly.pdbx_seq_one_letter_code
_entity_poly.pdbx_strand_id
1 'polypeptide(L)'
;MLFRKKDNSDLALIKEEILRKREAQKVKKELPQGKAFYLVNYSLEGKNSSQKVQFNYKLTGRKGQEGLLQELGGEKISSGCFLVPVDRFGEMEKLLKEEKVKYNKRKIALLED
;
A
#
# COMPACT_ATOMS: atom_id res chain seq x y z
N MET A 1 11.71 55.65 20.03
CA MET A 1 10.86 54.93 21.02
C MET A 1 9.45 54.89 20.44
N LEU A 2 8.69 53.80 20.35
CA LEU A 2 8.80 52.44 20.85
C LEU A 2 8.26 51.49 19.76
N PHE A 3 9.07 50.53 19.29
CA PHE A 3 8.55 49.38 18.55
C PHE A 3 7.83 48.47 19.56
N ARG A 4 6.50 48.56 19.58
CA ARG A 4 5.62 47.71 20.38
C ARG A 4 5.93 46.25 20.00
N LYS A 5 6.52 45.50 20.94
CA LYS A 5 6.81 44.07 20.79
C LYS A 5 5.53 43.40 20.28
N LYS A 6 5.55 42.91 19.04
CA LYS A 6 4.44 42.13 18.48
C LYS A 6 4.24 40.94 19.43
N ASP A 7 3.12 40.95 20.13
CA ASP A 7 2.91 40.15 21.33
C ASP A 7 3.18 38.67 21.05
N ASN A 8 4.05 38.09 21.86
CA ASN A 8 4.50 36.69 21.76
C ASN A 8 3.32 35.69 21.90
N SER A 9 2.18 36.18 22.41
CA SER A 9 0.91 35.46 22.54
C SER A 9 0.31 35.08 21.20
N ASP A 10 0.31 35.97 20.21
CA ASP A 10 -0.32 35.70 18.91
C ASP A 10 0.44 34.58 18.18
N LEU A 11 1.77 34.59 18.31
CA LEU A 11 2.62 33.53 17.77
C LEU A 11 2.44 32.20 18.51
N ALA A 12 2.18 32.23 19.81
CA ALA A 12 1.87 31.04 20.60
C ALA A 12 0.53 30.43 20.16
N LEU A 13 -0.50 31.27 20.00
CA LEU A 13 -1.82 30.86 19.54
C LEU A 13 -1.77 30.24 18.13
N ILE A 14 -1.02 30.85 17.21
CA ILE A 14 -0.84 30.30 15.86
C ILE A 14 -0.10 28.96 15.91
N LYS A 15 0.93 28.82 16.77
CA LYS A 15 1.65 27.55 16.93
C LYS A 15 0.76 26.45 17.50
N GLU A 16 -0.06 26.76 18.50
CA GLU A 16 -1.03 25.81 19.06
C GLU A 16 -2.05 25.38 18.01
N GLU A 17 -2.59 26.31 17.22
CA GLU A 17 -3.55 25.99 16.16
C GLU A 17 -2.92 25.08 15.08
N ILE A 18 -1.65 25.33 14.72
CA ILE A 18 -0.90 24.47 13.79
C ILE A 18 -0.66 23.08 14.40
N LEU A 19 -0.30 23.00 15.68
CA LEU A 19 -0.08 21.73 16.38
C LEU A 19 -1.38 20.92 16.43
N ARG A 20 -2.48 21.57 16.78
CA ARG A 20 -3.82 20.99 16.88
C ARG A 20 -4.33 20.51 15.52
N LYS A 21 -4.09 21.27 14.45
CA LYS A 21 -4.38 20.83 13.07
C LYS A 21 -3.51 19.64 12.64
N ARG A 22 -2.24 19.58 13.06
CA ARG A 22 -1.35 18.43 12.82
C ARG A 22 -1.78 17.19 13.60
N GLU A 23 -2.23 17.36 14.84
CA GLU A 23 -2.77 16.27 15.66
C GLU A 23 -4.10 15.77 15.11
N ALA A 24 -5.01 16.65 14.70
CA ALA A 24 -6.25 16.26 14.00
C ALA A 24 -5.95 15.54 12.66
N GLN A 25 -4.91 15.95 11.93
CA GLN A 25 -4.42 15.21 10.75
C GLN A 25 -3.77 13.86 11.10
N LYS A 26 -3.16 13.73 12.28
CA LYS A 26 -2.65 12.44 12.80
C LYS A 26 -3.77 11.52 13.27
N VAL A 27 -4.87 12.06 13.82
CA VAL A 27 -6.05 11.29 14.25
C VAL A 27 -6.86 10.80 13.04
N LYS A 28 -6.85 11.54 11.91
CA LYS A 28 -7.31 11.01 10.60
C LYS A 28 -6.41 9.91 10.00
N LYS A 29 -5.35 9.52 10.70
CA LYS A 29 -4.46 8.42 10.34
C LYS A 29 -4.75 7.16 11.16
N GLU A 30 -5.88 7.09 11.85
CA GLU A 30 -6.46 5.78 12.15
C GLU A 30 -6.84 5.14 10.81
N LEU A 31 -6.17 4.02 10.52
CA LEU A 31 -6.50 3.21 9.36
C LEU A 31 -7.99 2.90 9.46
N PRO A 32 -8.79 3.19 8.43
CA PRO A 32 -10.20 2.85 8.47
C PRO A 32 -10.32 1.36 8.81
N GLN A 33 -11.26 1.03 9.68
CA GLN A 33 -11.50 -0.34 10.15
C GLN A 33 -11.95 -1.30 9.02
N GLY A 34 -12.04 -0.80 7.78
CA GLY A 34 -12.30 -1.59 6.58
C GLY A 34 -11.13 -2.48 6.14
N LYS A 35 -11.43 -3.41 5.23
CA LYS A 35 -10.41 -4.31 4.64
C LYS A 35 -9.37 -3.49 3.88
N ALA A 36 -8.12 -3.58 4.32
CA ALA A 36 -6.98 -2.93 3.67
C ALA A 36 -6.23 -3.91 2.77
N PHE A 37 -5.89 -3.46 1.57
CA PHE A 37 -5.17 -4.23 0.56
C PHE A 37 -3.90 -3.49 0.14
N TYR A 38 -2.93 -4.23 -0.41
CA TYR A 38 -1.90 -3.64 -1.24
C TYR A 38 -2.29 -3.77 -2.71
N LEU A 39 -2.33 -2.65 -3.41
CA LEU A 39 -2.27 -2.62 -4.87
C LEU A 39 -0.82 -2.75 -5.30
N VAL A 40 -0.50 -3.87 -5.94
CA VAL A 40 0.85 -4.23 -6.32
C VAL A 40 0.97 -4.16 -7.83
N ASN A 41 1.81 -3.27 -8.35
CA ASN A 41 2.22 -3.30 -9.74
C ASN A 41 3.57 -3.98 -9.85
N TYR A 42 3.71 -4.93 -10.75
CA TYR A 42 4.94 -5.68 -10.96
C TYR A 42 5.34 -5.73 -12.43
N SER A 43 6.63 -5.90 -12.67
CA SER A 43 7.21 -6.03 -14.00
C SER A 43 7.98 -7.33 -14.12
N LEU A 44 7.71 -8.08 -15.19
CA LEU A 44 8.47 -9.26 -15.61
C LEU A 44 9.51 -8.90 -16.69
N GLU A 45 9.92 -7.64 -16.74
CA GLU A 45 11.04 -7.20 -17.58
C GLU A 45 12.31 -7.99 -17.24
N GLY A 46 13.06 -8.38 -18.27
CA GLY A 46 14.24 -9.23 -18.12
C GLY A 46 13.94 -10.72 -17.90
N LYS A 47 12.66 -11.12 -17.80
CA LYS A 47 12.26 -12.54 -17.81
C LYS A 47 12.04 -13.05 -19.24
N ASN A 48 12.48 -14.27 -19.50
CA ASN A 48 12.15 -14.98 -20.74
C ASN A 48 10.71 -15.53 -20.72
N SER A 49 10.21 -16.02 -21.86
CA SER A 49 8.84 -16.52 -21.98
C SER A 49 8.51 -17.64 -20.99
N SER A 50 9.42 -18.59 -20.78
CA SER A 50 9.23 -19.69 -19.82
C SER A 50 9.10 -19.18 -18.38
N GLN A 51 9.98 -18.27 -17.96
CA GLN A 51 9.96 -17.67 -16.63
C GLN A 51 8.68 -16.86 -16.39
N LYS A 52 8.20 -16.13 -17.40
CA LYS A 52 6.93 -15.39 -17.32
C LYS A 52 5.75 -16.35 -17.10
N VAL A 53 5.73 -17.48 -17.81
CA VAL A 53 4.69 -18.50 -17.65
C VAL A 53 4.76 -19.13 -16.27
N GLN A 54 5.95 -19.53 -15.81
CA GLN A 54 6.15 -20.11 -14.49
C GLN A 54 5.71 -19.16 -13.37
N PHE A 55 6.09 -17.88 -13.46
CA PHE A 55 5.64 -16.86 -12.51
C PHE A 55 4.12 -16.75 -12.47
N ASN A 56 3.47 -16.68 -13.64
CA ASN A 56 2.00 -16.59 -13.68
C ASN A 56 1.33 -17.86 -13.12
N TYR A 57 1.91 -19.05 -13.34
CA TYR A 57 1.37 -20.27 -12.72
C TYR A 57 1.50 -20.27 -11.19
N LYS A 58 2.61 -19.78 -10.64
CA LYS A 58 2.75 -19.61 -9.19
C LYS A 58 1.77 -18.55 -8.65
N LEU A 59 1.59 -17.45 -9.39
CA LEU A 59 0.75 -16.34 -8.95
C LEU A 59 -0.73 -16.67 -9.02
N THR A 60 -1.23 -17.12 -10.17
CA THR A 60 -2.67 -17.27 -10.45
C THR A 60 -3.13 -18.70 -10.65
N GLY A 61 -2.22 -19.67 -10.56
CA GLY A 61 -2.53 -21.09 -10.72
C GLY A 61 -2.60 -21.53 -12.18
N ARG A 62 -3.01 -22.79 -12.40
CA ARG A 62 -3.15 -23.42 -13.72
C ARG A 62 -4.21 -24.51 -13.70
N LYS A 63 -5.05 -24.57 -14.75
CA LYS A 63 -5.99 -25.69 -15.02
C LYS A 63 -6.78 -26.14 -13.77
N GLY A 64 -7.48 -25.20 -13.13
CA GLY A 64 -8.33 -25.50 -11.97
C GLY A 64 -7.58 -25.63 -10.64
N GLN A 65 -6.26 -25.47 -10.62
CA GLN A 65 -5.50 -25.27 -9.39
C GLN A 65 -5.37 -23.77 -9.11
N GLU A 66 -5.61 -23.38 -7.87
CA GLU A 66 -5.40 -22.02 -7.37
C GLU A 66 -3.92 -21.70 -7.32
N GLY A 67 -3.58 -20.42 -7.53
CA GLY A 67 -2.25 -19.89 -7.27
C GLY A 67 -2.20 -19.16 -5.95
N LEU A 68 -1.00 -18.71 -5.58
CA LEU A 68 -0.77 -18.01 -4.32
C LEU A 68 -1.67 -16.78 -4.18
N LEU A 69 -2.01 -16.08 -5.27
CA LEU A 69 -2.87 -14.90 -5.20
C LEU A 69 -4.26 -15.26 -4.66
N GLN A 70 -4.85 -16.35 -5.12
CA GLN A 70 -6.16 -16.82 -4.67
C GLN A 70 -6.10 -17.36 -3.24
N GLU A 71 -5.08 -18.14 -2.90
CA GLU A 71 -4.88 -18.69 -1.56
C GLU A 71 -4.79 -17.60 -0.48
N LEU A 72 -4.24 -16.43 -0.83
CA LEU A 72 -4.11 -15.28 0.07
C LEU A 72 -5.36 -14.38 0.08
N GLY A 73 -6.43 -14.74 -0.63
CA GLY A 73 -7.64 -13.91 -0.76
C GLY A 73 -7.40 -12.63 -1.57
N GLY A 74 -6.41 -12.66 -2.47
CA GLY A 74 -6.10 -11.57 -3.39
C GLY A 74 -6.83 -11.70 -4.72
N GLU A 75 -6.78 -10.62 -5.50
CA GLU A 75 -7.49 -10.50 -6.77
C GLU A 75 -6.59 -9.96 -7.87
N LYS A 76 -6.71 -10.52 -9.06
CA LYS A 76 -5.95 -10.07 -10.23
C LYS A 76 -6.68 -8.89 -10.88
N ILE A 77 -6.04 -7.72 -10.92
CA ILE A 77 -6.62 -6.51 -11.54
C ILE A 77 -6.25 -6.41 -13.01
N SER A 78 -4.99 -6.72 -13.35
CA SER A 78 -4.50 -6.74 -14.73
C SER A 78 -3.28 -7.64 -14.86
N SER A 79 -2.75 -7.81 -16.08
CA SER A 79 -1.57 -8.64 -16.33
C SER A 79 -0.36 -8.30 -15.45
N GLY A 80 -0.17 -7.03 -15.09
CA GLY A 80 0.93 -6.55 -14.24
C GLY A 80 0.49 -6.02 -12.87
N CYS A 81 -0.76 -6.21 -12.48
CA CYS A 81 -1.31 -5.63 -11.26
C CYS A 81 -2.21 -6.61 -10.49
N PHE A 82 -2.13 -6.61 -9.17
CA PHE A 82 -3.02 -7.39 -8.30
C PHE A 82 -3.26 -6.69 -6.96
N LEU A 83 -4.32 -7.10 -6.28
CA LEU A 83 -4.63 -6.79 -4.89
C LEU A 83 -4.35 -7.98 -4.00
N VAL A 84 -3.84 -7.72 -2.80
CA VAL A 84 -3.71 -8.75 -1.77
C VAL A 84 -3.92 -8.12 -0.39
N PRO A 85 -4.59 -8.81 0.56
CA PRO A 85 -4.75 -8.32 1.92
C PRO A 85 -3.41 -7.95 2.57
N VAL A 86 -3.40 -6.85 3.32
CA VAL A 86 -2.16 -6.29 3.92
C VAL A 86 -1.50 -7.25 4.91
N ASP A 87 -2.31 -8.00 5.66
CA ASP A 87 -1.92 -9.03 6.63
C ASP A 87 -1.33 -10.28 5.97
N ARG A 88 -1.74 -10.60 4.74
CA ARG A 88 -1.25 -11.76 3.98
C ARG A 88 -0.12 -11.42 3.00
N PHE A 89 0.19 -10.13 2.80
CA PHE A 89 1.22 -9.69 1.85
C PHE A 89 2.62 -10.27 2.12
N GLY A 90 2.94 -10.66 3.36
CA GLY A 90 4.24 -11.25 3.68
C GLY A 90 4.57 -12.51 2.86
N GLU A 91 3.57 -13.34 2.58
CA GLU A 91 3.73 -14.55 1.76
C GLU A 91 3.93 -14.18 0.28
N MET A 92 3.14 -13.23 -0.22
CA MET A 92 3.30 -12.68 -1.57
C MET A 92 4.68 -12.03 -1.78
N GLU A 93 5.20 -11.35 -0.76
CA GLU A 93 6.52 -10.69 -0.84
C GLU A 93 7.66 -11.72 -1.01
N LYS A 94 7.53 -12.91 -0.40
CA LYS A 94 8.51 -14.00 -0.58
C LYS A 94 8.54 -14.45 -2.05
N LEU A 95 7.38 -14.73 -2.64
CA LEU A 95 7.29 -15.12 -4.06
C LEU A 95 7.93 -14.06 -4.98
N LEU A 96 7.61 -12.78 -4.78
CA LEU A 96 8.15 -11.70 -5.60
C LEU A 96 9.68 -11.59 -5.49
N LYS A 97 10.23 -11.81 -4.29
CA LYS A 97 11.68 -11.79 -4.04
C LYS A 97 12.39 -13.01 -4.62
N GLU A 98 11.86 -14.21 -4.39
CA GLU A 98 12.38 -15.47 -4.93
C GLU A 98 12.43 -15.43 -6.46
N GLU A 99 11.36 -14.93 -7.08
CA GLU A 99 11.26 -14.78 -8.53
C GLU A 99 12.01 -13.55 -9.06
N LYS A 100 12.68 -12.76 -8.21
CA LYS A 100 13.41 -11.53 -8.59
C LYS A 100 12.56 -10.58 -9.45
N VAL A 101 11.30 -10.42 -9.07
CA VAL A 101 10.34 -9.56 -9.77
C VAL A 101 10.39 -8.16 -9.18
N LYS A 102 10.55 -7.14 -10.03
CA LYS A 102 10.46 -5.74 -9.59
C LYS A 102 8.99 -5.40 -9.36
N TYR A 103 8.69 -4.78 -8.23
CA TYR A 103 7.33 -4.34 -7.90
C TYR A 103 7.31 -3.02 -7.13
N ASN A 104 6.18 -2.32 -7.23
CA ASN A 104 5.79 -1.28 -6.29
C ASN A 104 4.48 -1.69 -5.61
N LYS A 105 4.26 -1.23 -4.38
CA LYS A 105 3.01 -1.47 -3.65
C LYS A 105 2.47 -0.17 -3.08
N ARG A 106 1.15 0.00 -3.13
CA ARG A 106 0.42 1.08 -2.46
C ARG A 106 -0.63 0.49 -1.56
N LYS A 107 -0.65 0.91 -0.29
CA LYS A 107 -1.72 0.51 0.62
C LYS A 107 -2.99 1.25 0.20
N ILE A 108 -4.05 0.51 -0.07
CA ILE A 108 -5.40 1.03 -0.26
C ILE A 108 -6.27 0.50 0.87
N ALA A 109 -7.22 1.29 1.31
CA ALA A 109 -8.20 0.87 2.29
C ALA A 109 -9.57 1.26 1.78
N LEU A 110 -10.51 0.33 1.87
CA LEU A 110 -11.91 0.61 1.56
C LEU A 110 -12.48 1.41 2.73
N LEU A 111 -13.06 2.56 2.41
CA LEU A 111 -13.90 3.32 3.32
C LEU A 111 -15.31 2.85 3.04
N GLU A 112 -15.96 2.28 4.05
CA GLU A 112 -17.42 2.12 4.00
C GLU A 112 -18.03 3.52 4.22
N ASP A 113 -19.03 3.86 3.40
CA ASP A 113 -19.79 5.11 3.50
C ASP A 113 -20.77 5.11 4.69
#